data_AF-A0A7W0V033-F1
#
_entry.id   AF-A0A7W0V033-F1
#
_cell.length_a   1.000
_cell.length_b   1.000
_cell.length_c   1.000
_cell.angle_alpha   90.00
_cell.angle_beta   90.00
_cell.angle_gamma   90.00
#
_symmetry.space_group_name_H-M   'P 1'
#
loop_
_entity.id
_entity.type
_entity.pdbx_description
1 polymer ?
#
loop_
_entity_poly.entity_id
_entity_poly.type
_entity_poly.pdbx_seq_one_letter_code
_entity_poly.pdbx_strand_id
1 'polypeptide(L)'
;MSSNAPKQSARYNLDDYVTVSERIERFYEKHPDGRIITNLIEMNHETGFVLMQAMVYRTSTDEHPAATGHAYEVRGDSYINKTSYIENCECVPTDTEILTRAGWTRYDKLEVGQDVLADDVGNDAAAWVPLQRVSVFPDAPLVRLHNAKGFDVTCTSNHRWAVNYDGGATYHYRKLKPADEFTKADRIVAACVAPSGDNTDVTVNDAALMGWIICDGYFSRPSAKQLRVGLGQSKPHTVAVIQDLMTGYGHSKGVEKPYTRTFPSGKTYDCLPAHKWQLHAHEVRRLFDAFGIRHESELPGVVSQLSADCRRAMLEAMMLADGQKNGVFGKKTRPWVMDVFALLCALQGRSVLKRRFSSAGDVPLQMLKKSRFVYASQLQREDVGHDEVWCPTTEHGTWYARFSNGVVAITGNTGSVGRALALLGFEVRRGLSSREEMEKATRITHGEAQGSERSKPAPAPSSPPRPSDATPEKPTAKADKTASEEQKEEILKLLQQERPGDRRAQQKLLVEMTGKSSREELTEQDAVRLIESLKRASQASHPTANLK
;
A
#
# COMPACT_ATOMS: atom_id res chain seq x y z
N MET A 1 34.61 34.77 -33.59
CA MET A 1 34.54 34.46 -32.14
C MET A 1 33.08 34.33 -31.78
N SER A 2 32.55 33.10 -31.82
CA SER A 2 31.16 32.80 -31.49
C SER A 2 31.09 32.37 -30.04
N SER A 3 30.40 33.14 -29.19
CA SER A 3 30.19 32.83 -27.79
C SER A 3 29.10 31.76 -27.64
N ASN A 4 29.48 30.61 -27.09
CA ASN A 4 28.58 29.57 -26.60
C ASN A 4 27.94 30.02 -25.28
N ALA A 5 26.65 30.34 -25.29
CA ALA A 5 25.85 30.45 -24.07
C ALA A 5 25.46 29.04 -23.56
N PRO A 6 25.58 28.74 -22.26
CA PRO A 6 25.14 27.47 -21.71
C PRO A 6 23.60 27.40 -21.70
N LYS A 7 23.04 26.34 -22.30
CA LYS A 7 21.61 26.02 -22.26
C LYS A 7 21.20 25.73 -20.81
N GLN A 8 20.24 26.50 -20.28
CA GLN A 8 19.58 26.20 -19.01
C GLN A 8 18.92 24.82 -19.06
N SER A 9 19.26 23.93 -18.12
CA SER A 9 18.58 22.65 -17.93
C SER A 9 17.22 22.87 -17.29
N ALA A 10 16.15 22.56 -18.03
CA ALA A 10 14.79 22.53 -17.49
C ALA A 10 14.69 21.48 -16.38
N ARG A 11 14.24 21.91 -15.19
CA ARG A 11 13.98 21.06 -14.03
C ARG A 11 12.62 20.38 -14.24
N TYR A 12 12.60 19.06 -14.42
CA TYR A 12 11.37 18.28 -14.64
C TYR A 12 10.52 18.20 -13.35
N ASN A 13 9.20 18.38 -13.48
CA ASN A 13 8.22 18.21 -12.42
C ASN A 13 7.73 16.75 -12.38
N LEU A 14 7.64 16.14 -11.19
CA LEU A 14 7.23 14.74 -11.00
C LEU A 14 5.71 14.56 -10.95
N ASP A 15 4.96 15.65 -10.79
CA ASP A 15 3.49 15.66 -10.77
C ASP A 15 2.86 15.41 -12.16
N ASP A 16 3.68 15.36 -13.23
CA ASP A 16 3.26 15.14 -14.61
C ASP A 16 3.42 13.67 -15.08
N TYR A 17 3.71 12.74 -14.17
CA TYR A 17 3.96 11.31 -14.49
C TYR A 17 2.67 10.48 -14.48
N VAL A 18 2.16 10.14 -15.67
CA VAL A 18 1.04 9.21 -15.87
C VAL A 18 1.54 7.77 -15.74
N THR A 19 0.86 6.92 -14.98
CA THR A 19 1.30 5.53 -14.76
C THR A 19 1.02 4.62 -15.97
N VAL A 20 1.60 3.42 -15.97
CA VAL A 20 1.31 2.39 -17.00
C VAL A 20 -0.17 1.99 -16.97
N SER A 21 -0.74 1.82 -15.79
CA SER A 21 -2.15 1.44 -15.62
C SER A 21 -3.07 2.52 -16.16
N GLU A 22 -2.83 3.78 -15.79
CA GLU A 22 -3.59 4.93 -16.31
C GLU A 22 -3.53 5.03 -17.84
N ARG A 23 -2.39 4.65 -18.46
CA ARG A 23 -2.29 4.58 -19.93
C ARG A 23 -3.08 3.41 -20.51
N ILE A 24 -3.13 2.26 -19.84
CA ILE A 24 -3.92 1.09 -20.27
C ILE A 24 -5.42 1.44 -20.19
N GLU A 25 -5.84 2.05 -19.09
CA GLU A 25 -7.23 2.48 -18.87
C GLU A 25 -7.65 3.52 -19.90
N ARG A 26 -6.90 4.61 -20.07
CA ARG A 26 -7.18 5.61 -21.11
C ARG A 26 -7.20 5.00 -22.51
N PHE A 27 -6.38 3.98 -22.75
CA PHE A 27 -6.40 3.26 -24.01
C PHE A 27 -7.71 2.49 -24.19
N TYR A 28 -8.14 1.67 -23.23
CA TYR A 28 -9.38 0.92 -23.34
C TYR A 28 -10.64 1.80 -23.22
N GLU A 29 -10.61 2.94 -22.52
CA GLU A 29 -11.69 3.94 -22.55
C GLU A 29 -11.90 4.49 -23.96
N LYS A 30 -10.81 4.78 -24.65
CA LYS A 30 -10.84 5.35 -25.99
C LYS A 30 -11.04 4.27 -27.08
N HIS A 31 -10.61 3.05 -26.78
CA HIS A 31 -10.60 1.90 -27.65
C HIS A 31 -11.12 0.66 -26.90
N PRO A 32 -12.44 0.58 -26.61
CA PRO A 32 -13.01 -0.48 -25.77
C PRO A 32 -12.81 -1.90 -26.31
N ASP A 33 -12.65 -2.02 -27.62
CA ASP A 33 -12.38 -3.28 -28.31
C ASP A 33 -10.90 -3.42 -28.74
N GLY A 34 -10.02 -2.54 -28.26
CA GLY A 34 -8.59 -2.56 -28.57
C GLY A 34 -7.90 -3.84 -28.10
N ARG A 35 -6.70 -4.10 -28.64
CA ARG A 35 -5.89 -5.30 -28.35
C ARG A 35 -4.44 -4.91 -28.09
N ILE A 36 -3.82 -5.50 -27.07
CA ILE A 36 -2.37 -5.40 -26.80
C ILE A 36 -1.77 -6.81 -26.87
N ILE A 37 -0.78 -7.02 -27.74
CA ILE A 37 -0.04 -8.28 -27.92
C ILE A 37 1.43 -8.03 -27.59
N THR A 38 2.15 -8.98 -27.01
CA THR A 38 3.62 -8.90 -26.82
C THR A 38 4.32 -10.05 -27.52
N ASN A 39 5.38 -9.74 -28.27
CA ASN A 39 6.18 -10.65 -29.07
C ASN A 39 7.66 -10.55 -28.70
N LEU A 40 8.39 -11.66 -28.79
CA LEU A 40 9.85 -11.68 -28.81
C LEU A 40 10.31 -11.44 -30.26
N ILE A 41 11.06 -10.37 -30.52
CA ILE A 41 11.53 -9.98 -31.85
C ILE A 41 12.91 -10.54 -32.16
N GLU A 42 13.83 -10.40 -31.21
CA GLU A 42 15.20 -10.87 -31.41
C GLU A 42 15.72 -11.45 -30.10
N MET A 43 16.43 -12.56 -30.23
CA MET A 43 17.22 -13.12 -29.15
C MET A 43 18.55 -13.57 -29.73
N ASN A 44 19.62 -12.89 -29.32
CA ASN A 44 20.97 -13.28 -29.66
C ASN A 44 21.59 -14.01 -28.46
N HIS A 45 21.77 -15.32 -28.59
CA HIS A 45 22.29 -16.15 -27.50
C HIS A 45 23.79 -15.93 -27.22
N GLU A 46 24.55 -15.43 -28.20
CA GLU A 46 25.99 -15.18 -28.07
C GLU A 46 26.28 -13.84 -27.38
N THR A 47 25.56 -12.78 -27.78
CA THR A 47 25.70 -11.45 -27.16
C THR A 47 24.80 -11.27 -25.95
N GLY A 48 23.80 -12.14 -25.79
CA GLY A 48 22.82 -12.06 -24.71
C GLY A 48 21.81 -10.93 -24.86
N PHE A 49 21.65 -10.38 -26.06
CA PHE A 49 20.65 -9.38 -26.35
C PHE A 49 19.26 -10.03 -26.50
N VAL A 50 18.24 -9.41 -25.92
CA VAL A 50 16.83 -9.76 -26.15
C VAL A 50 16.04 -8.51 -26.46
N LEU A 51 15.14 -8.58 -27.45
CA LEU A 51 14.27 -7.49 -27.87
C LEU A 51 12.83 -7.99 -27.85
N MET A 52 12.02 -7.41 -26.98
CA MET A 52 10.58 -7.63 -26.89
C MET A 52 9.84 -6.48 -27.57
N GLN A 53 8.76 -6.77 -28.27
CA GLN A 53 7.85 -5.80 -28.87
C GLN A 53 6.44 -6.00 -28.32
N ALA A 54 5.85 -4.95 -27.80
CA ALA A 54 4.43 -4.86 -27.59
C ALA A 54 3.76 -4.20 -28.81
N MET A 55 2.70 -4.79 -29.33
CA MET A 55 1.90 -4.33 -30.45
C MET A 55 0.51 -3.97 -29.94
N VAL A 56 0.04 -2.77 -30.23
CA VAL A 56 -1.25 -2.30 -29.77
C VAL A 56 -2.14 -1.94 -30.95
N TYR A 57 -3.38 -2.38 -30.91
CA TYR A 57 -4.40 -2.31 -31.96
C TYR A 57 -5.60 -1.54 -31.40
N ARG A 58 -6.12 -0.56 -32.12
CA ARG A 58 -7.23 0.28 -31.62
C ARG A 58 -8.57 -0.43 -31.67
N THR A 59 -8.68 -1.45 -32.52
CA THR A 59 -9.85 -2.32 -32.60
C THR A 59 -9.42 -3.78 -32.66
N SER A 60 -10.35 -4.67 -32.33
CA SER A 60 -10.11 -6.12 -32.33
C SER A 60 -9.88 -6.67 -33.74
N THR A 61 -10.41 -5.96 -34.74
CA THR A 61 -10.35 -6.30 -36.17
C THR A 61 -9.19 -5.63 -36.91
N ASP A 62 -8.43 -4.74 -36.27
CA ASP A 62 -7.28 -4.10 -36.91
C ASP A 62 -6.27 -5.18 -37.35
N GLU A 63 -6.02 -5.25 -38.66
CA GLU A 63 -5.03 -6.16 -39.24
C GLU A 63 -3.59 -5.77 -38.83
N HIS A 64 -3.35 -4.48 -38.60
CA HIS A 64 -2.03 -3.91 -38.30
C HIS A 64 -2.04 -3.15 -36.97
N PRO A 65 -0.96 -3.19 -36.18
CA PRO A 65 -0.90 -2.48 -34.91
C PRO A 65 -0.93 -0.97 -35.15
N ALA A 66 -1.73 -0.26 -34.36
CA ALA A 66 -1.78 1.19 -34.31
C ALA A 66 -0.52 1.80 -33.68
N ALA A 67 0.18 1.09 -32.79
CA ALA A 67 1.59 1.33 -32.53
C ALA A 67 2.29 0.10 -31.97
N THR A 68 3.62 0.16 -31.98
CA THR A 68 4.49 -0.85 -31.39
C THR A 68 5.44 -0.19 -30.40
N GLY A 69 5.72 -0.83 -29.28
CA GLY A 69 6.79 -0.43 -28.37
C GLY A 69 7.77 -1.54 -28.12
N HIS A 70 9.06 -1.20 -28.08
CA HIS A 70 10.12 -2.16 -27.89
C HIS A 70 10.76 -1.99 -26.51
N ALA A 71 11.14 -3.10 -25.90
CA ALA A 71 11.99 -3.14 -24.72
C ALA A 71 13.11 -4.13 -24.99
N TYR A 72 14.35 -3.77 -24.69
CA TYR A 72 15.47 -4.68 -24.84
C TYR A 72 16.25 -4.83 -23.53
N GLU A 73 16.88 -5.98 -23.37
CA GLU A 73 17.81 -6.26 -22.28
C GLU A 73 19.08 -6.90 -22.86
N VAL A 74 20.23 -6.70 -22.19
CA VAL A 74 21.51 -7.32 -22.56
C VAL A 74 22.02 -8.15 -21.39
N ARG A 75 22.34 -9.41 -21.66
CA ARG A 75 22.82 -10.36 -20.65
C ARG A 75 24.08 -9.82 -19.98
N GLY A 76 24.06 -9.72 -18.66
CA GLY A 76 25.18 -9.24 -17.85
C GLY A 76 25.30 -7.72 -17.68
N ASP A 77 24.44 -6.92 -18.32
CA ASP A 77 24.41 -5.45 -18.21
C ASP A 77 23.96 -4.96 -16.81
N SER A 78 23.44 -5.89 -16.01
CA SER A 78 23.16 -5.77 -14.58
C SER A 78 23.41 -7.12 -13.88
N TYR A 79 23.43 -7.14 -12.54
CA TYR A 79 23.58 -8.38 -11.76
C TYR A 79 22.51 -9.43 -12.11
N ILE A 80 21.31 -8.97 -12.50
CA ILE A 80 20.16 -9.81 -12.87
C ILE A 80 20.18 -10.24 -14.32
N ASN A 81 20.65 -9.37 -15.20
CA ASN A 81 20.73 -9.72 -16.60
C ASN A 81 21.77 -10.83 -16.84
N LYS A 82 22.60 -11.22 -15.87
CA LYS A 82 23.54 -12.35 -16.01
C LYS A 82 22.86 -13.69 -16.30
N THR A 83 21.63 -13.89 -15.81
CA THR A 83 20.92 -15.17 -15.88
C THR A 83 19.49 -15.05 -16.41
N SER A 84 18.85 -13.88 -16.30
CA SER A 84 17.38 -13.76 -16.37
C SER A 84 16.88 -12.67 -17.34
N TYR A 85 17.75 -12.22 -18.25
CA TYR A 85 17.52 -11.10 -19.17
C TYR A 85 16.29 -11.26 -20.09
N ILE A 86 15.82 -12.49 -20.36
CA ILE A 86 14.61 -12.79 -21.15
C ILE A 86 13.32 -12.58 -20.33
N GLU A 87 13.43 -12.59 -18.99
CA GLU A 87 12.34 -12.83 -18.07
C GLU A 87 12.10 -11.70 -17.07
N ASN A 88 12.18 -10.45 -17.52
CA ASN A 88 11.78 -9.30 -16.70
C ASN A 88 10.24 -9.23 -16.50
N CYS A 89 9.63 -10.35 -16.09
CA CYS A 89 8.31 -10.48 -15.51
C CYS A 89 8.45 -10.36 -13.99
N GLU A 90 7.83 -9.34 -13.41
CA GLU A 90 7.87 -9.06 -11.97
C GLU A 90 6.77 -9.91 -11.31
N CYS A 91 7.10 -11.13 -10.85
CA CYS A 91 6.12 -12.15 -10.45
C CYS A 91 6.46 -12.84 -9.12
N VAL A 92 5.51 -13.61 -8.59
CA VAL A 92 5.65 -14.42 -7.37
C VAL A 92 5.25 -15.88 -7.64
N PRO A 93 5.72 -16.86 -6.85
CA PRO A 93 5.35 -18.26 -7.06
C PRO A 93 3.84 -18.51 -6.95
N THR A 94 3.36 -19.56 -7.62
CA THR A 94 1.93 -19.94 -7.67
C THR A 94 1.34 -20.46 -6.35
N ASP A 95 2.16 -20.60 -5.31
CA ASP A 95 1.73 -20.83 -3.93
C ASP A 95 1.34 -19.53 -3.18
N THR A 96 1.60 -18.36 -3.78
CA THR A 96 1.31 -17.05 -3.19
C THR A 96 -0.14 -16.65 -3.49
N GLU A 97 -0.82 -16.11 -2.47
CA GLU A 97 -2.24 -15.73 -2.54
C GLU A 97 -2.42 -14.22 -2.52
N ILE A 98 -3.49 -13.73 -3.13
CA ILE A 98 -3.92 -12.33 -3.09
C ILE A 98 -5.08 -12.15 -2.10
N LEU A 99 -5.17 -10.98 -1.48
CA LEU A 99 -6.30 -10.62 -0.63
C LEU A 99 -7.51 -10.14 -1.44
N THR A 100 -8.62 -10.88 -1.36
CA THR A 100 -9.94 -10.52 -1.91
C THR A 100 -10.92 -10.15 -0.78
N ARG A 101 -12.14 -9.72 -1.13
CA ARG A 101 -13.21 -9.58 -0.14
C ARG A 101 -13.55 -10.88 0.58
N ALA A 102 -13.40 -12.04 -0.07
CA ALA A 102 -13.63 -13.35 0.52
C ALA A 102 -12.41 -13.90 1.28
N GLY A 103 -11.40 -13.07 1.55
CA GLY A 103 -10.15 -13.47 2.21
C GLY A 103 -9.04 -13.80 1.22
N TRP A 104 -8.08 -14.62 1.65
CA TRP A 104 -6.92 -15.00 0.84
C TRP A 104 -7.32 -16.00 -0.24
N THR A 105 -7.00 -15.66 -1.49
CA THR A 105 -7.43 -16.43 -2.66
C THR A 105 -6.23 -16.72 -3.56
N ARG A 106 -6.17 -17.96 -4.07
CA ARG A 106 -5.14 -18.39 -5.02
C ARG A 106 -5.43 -17.89 -6.43
N TYR A 107 -4.38 -17.73 -7.23
CA TYR A 107 -4.47 -17.24 -8.61
C TYR A 107 -5.45 -18.00 -9.50
N ASP A 108 -5.55 -19.32 -9.31
CA ASP A 108 -6.39 -20.23 -10.10
C ASP A 108 -7.88 -20.19 -9.71
N LYS A 109 -8.22 -19.44 -8.66
CA LYS A 109 -9.59 -19.20 -8.18
C LYS A 109 -10.04 -17.76 -8.39
N LEU A 110 -9.25 -16.95 -9.09
CA LEU A 110 -9.56 -15.56 -9.31
C LEU A 110 -10.45 -15.35 -10.53
N GLU A 111 -11.37 -14.40 -10.41
CA GLU A 111 -12.20 -13.91 -11.50
C GLU A 111 -11.82 -12.46 -11.81
N VAL A 112 -11.58 -12.15 -13.09
CA VAL A 112 -11.32 -10.77 -13.52
C VAL A 112 -12.56 -9.92 -13.23
N GLY A 113 -12.34 -8.73 -12.68
CA GLY A 113 -13.38 -7.81 -12.23
C GLY A 113 -13.71 -7.91 -10.74
N GLN A 114 -13.31 -8.98 -10.03
CA GLN A 114 -13.55 -9.08 -8.59
C GLN A 114 -12.66 -8.11 -7.79
N ASP A 115 -13.14 -7.70 -6.63
CA ASP A 115 -12.40 -6.78 -5.76
C ASP A 115 -11.21 -7.46 -5.06
N VAL A 116 -10.03 -6.86 -5.25
CA VAL A 116 -8.79 -7.22 -4.56
C VAL A 116 -8.24 -6.02 -3.79
N LEU A 117 -7.53 -6.28 -2.69
CA LEU A 117 -6.92 -5.22 -1.91
C LEU A 117 -5.60 -4.79 -2.54
N ALA A 118 -5.50 -3.51 -2.87
CA ALA A 118 -4.29 -2.85 -3.37
C ALA A 118 -3.88 -1.70 -2.44
N ASP A 119 -2.61 -1.32 -2.48
CA ASP A 119 -2.10 -0.10 -1.83
C ASP A 119 -2.25 1.08 -2.80
N ASP A 120 -2.96 2.11 -2.35
CA ASP A 120 -2.87 3.44 -2.93
C ASP A 120 -1.58 4.08 -2.42
N VAL A 121 -0.54 3.91 -3.22
CA VAL A 121 0.83 4.36 -2.95
C VAL A 121 0.87 5.87 -2.66
N GLY A 122 -0.02 6.66 -3.26
CA GLY A 122 -0.09 8.10 -3.07
C GLY A 122 -0.75 8.52 -1.75
N ASN A 123 -1.77 7.79 -1.32
CA ASN A 123 -2.59 8.16 -0.15
C ASN A 123 -2.24 7.43 1.15
N ASP A 124 -1.26 6.51 1.13
CA ASP A 124 -0.89 5.70 2.31
C ASP A 124 -2.09 4.93 2.91
N ALA A 125 -2.96 4.45 2.03
CA ALA A 125 -4.16 3.72 2.36
C ALA A 125 -4.30 2.54 1.41
N ALA A 126 -4.92 1.46 1.86
CA ALA A 126 -5.33 0.41 0.95
C ALA A 126 -6.70 0.75 0.36
N ALA A 127 -6.97 0.25 -0.84
CA ALA A 127 -8.24 0.38 -1.53
C ALA A 127 -8.66 -0.96 -2.13
N TRP A 128 -9.98 -1.19 -2.20
CA TRP A 128 -10.54 -2.29 -2.97
C TRP A 128 -10.63 -1.84 -4.43
N VAL A 129 -9.94 -2.55 -5.32
CA VAL A 129 -9.90 -2.25 -6.75
C VAL A 129 -10.25 -3.50 -7.55
N PRO A 130 -10.86 -3.36 -8.74
CA PRO A 130 -11.15 -4.50 -9.58
C PRO A 130 -9.86 -5.16 -10.07
N LEU A 131 -9.80 -6.48 -9.99
CA LEU A 131 -8.74 -7.28 -10.60
C LEU A 131 -8.85 -7.16 -12.11
N GLN A 132 -7.86 -6.59 -12.77
CA GLN A 132 -7.89 -6.35 -14.22
C GLN A 132 -7.41 -7.57 -15.02
N ARG A 133 -6.49 -8.37 -14.47
CA ARG A 133 -5.89 -9.52 -15.16
C ARG A 133 -5.19 -10.47 -14.21
N VAL A 134 -5.09 -11.75 -14.60
CA VAL A 134 -4.22 -12.77 -13.99
C VAL A 134 -3.28 -13.28 -15.07
N SER A 135 -1.97 -13.24 -14.81
CA SER A 135 -0.95 -13.79 -15.73
C SER A 135 -0.18 -14.88 -15.02
N VAL A 136 0.10 -15.98 -15.72
CA VAL A 136 0.87 -17.12 -15.23
C VAL A 136 2.00 -17.37 -16.21
N PHE A 137 3.20 -17.62 -15.69
CA PHE A 137 4.41 -17.87 -16.44
C PHE A 137 4.97 -19.22 -15.99
N PRO A 138 5.17 -20.17 -16.93
CA PRO A 138 5.44 -21.58 -16.59
C PRO A 138 6.82 -21.81 -15.95
N ASP A 139 7.75 -20.89 -16.14
CA ASP A 139 9.12 -21.01 -15.68
C ASP A 139 9.69 -19.60 -15.47
N ALA A 140 10.12 -19.29 -14.24
CA ALA A 140 10.87 -18.08 -13.95
C ALA A 140 11.91 -18.19 -12.84
N PRO A 141 13.05 -17.48 -12.94
CA PRO A 141 14.09 -17.45 -11.94
C PRO A 141 13.61 -16.71 -10.70
N LEU A 142 13.83 -17.35 -9.57
CA LEU A 142 13.37 -16.90 -8.28
C LEU A 142 14.53 -16.55 -7.37
N VAL A 143 14.29 -15.52 -6.57
CA VAL A 143 15.14 -15.13 -5.47
C VAL A 143 14.34 -15.12 -4.18
N ARG A 144 14.99 -15.55 -3.12
CA ARG A 144 14.46 -15.45 -1.76
C ARG A 144 14.99 -14.19 -1.11
N LEU A 145 14.09 -13.27 -0.80
CA LEU A 145 14.37 -12.06 -0.02
C LEU A 145 14.00 -12.31 1.43
N HIS A 146 15.00 -12.32 2.32
CA HIS A 146 14.77 -12.67 3.72
C HIS A 146 15.64 -11.88 4.69
N ASN A 147 15.27 -11.88 5.97
CA ASN A 147 16.09 -11.33 7.03
C ASN A 147 15.95 -12.09 8.35
N ALA A 148 16.89 -11.88 9.27
CA ALA A 148 16.88 -12.50 10.60
C ALA A 148 15.62 -12.14 11.44
N LYS A 149 14.96 -11.02 11.10
CA LYS A 149 13.74 -10.58 11.78
C LYS A 149 12.49 -11.34 11.32
N GLY A 150 12.58 -12.18 10.29
CA GLY A 150 11.49 -13.07 9.85
C GLY A 150 10.64 -12.54 8.72
N PHE A 151 11.07 -11.50 8.00
CA PHE A 151 10.61 -11.31 6.62
C PHE A 151 11.30 -12.34 5.74
N ASP A 152 10.56 -13.03 4.90
CA ASP A 152 11.02 -14.20 4.15
C ASP A 152 10.01 -14.41 3.02
N VAL A 153 10.38 -14.08 1.80
CA VAL A 153 9.50 -14.14 0.62
C VAL A 153 10.30 -14.63 -0.57
N THR A 154 9.63 -15.28 -1.50
CA THR A 154 10.21 -15.73 -2.77
C THR A 154 9.52 -14.98 -3.91
N CYS A 155 10.29 -14.41 -4.82
CA CYS A 155 9.77 -13.65 -5.96
C CYS A 155 10.81 -13.63 -7.09
N THR A 156 10.44 -13.15 -8.28
CA THR A 156 11.43 -12.87 -9.31
C THR A 156 12.37 -11.76 -8.88
N SER A 157 13.56 -11.70 -9.47
CA SER A 157 14.64 -10.84 -9.01
C SER A 157 14.39 -9.34 -9.09
N ASN A 158 13.60 -8.93 -10.07
CA ASN A 158 13.22 -7.55 -10.34
C ASN A 158 11.81 -7.23 -9.78
N HIS A 159 11.21 -8.15 -9.01
CA HIS A 159 9.86 -7.97 -8.47
C HIS A 159 9.73 -6.63 -7.74
N ARG A 160 8.68 -5.88 -8.03
CA ARG A 160 8.49 -4.52 -7.50
C ARG A 160 7.83 -4.55 -6.15
N TRP A 161 8.28 -3.67 -5.26
CA TRP A 161 7.73 -3.53 -3.92
C TRP A 161 7.35 -2.08 -3.66
N ALA A 162 6.27 -1.88 -2.91
CA ALA A 162 5.95 -0.56 -2.36
C ALA A 162 7.01 -0.18 -1.34
N VAL A 163 7.79 0.88 -1.60
CA VAL A 163 8.86 1.35 -0.72
C VAL A 163 8.66 2.79 -0.28
N ASN A 164 8.92 3.04 1.01
CA ASN A 164 9.22 4.37 1.54
C ASN A 164 10.74 4.55 1.56
N TYR A 165 11.24 5.71 1.11
CA TYR A 165 12.60 6.15 1.41
C TYR A 165 12.59 7.50 2.12
N ASP A 166 13.58 7.75 2.98
CA ASP A 166 13.77 9.06 3.62
C ASP A 166 14.64 9.94 2.73
N GLY A 167 14.02 10.95 2.10
CA GLY A 167 14.73 11.97 1.30
C GLY A 167 15.28 13.13 2.13
N GLY A 168 15.47 12.95 3.45
CA GLY A 168 15.71 14.03 4.41
C GLY A 168 14.47 14.36 5.26
N ALA A 169 14.65 15.23 6.26
CA ALA A 169 13.89 15.34 7.52
C ALA A 169 12.34 15.52 7.46
N THR A 170 11.70 15.52 6.29
CA THR A 170 10.25 15.81 6.21
C THR A 170 9.50 15.20 5.03
N TYR A 171 10.13 14.44 4.12
CA TYR A 171 9.45 13.89 2.94
C TYR A 171 9.60 12.36 2.84
N HIS A 172 8.49 11.64 3.02
CA HIS A 172 8.36 10.23 2.67
C HIS A 172 7.71 10.15 1.29
N TYR A 173 8.50 9.88 0.24
CA TYR A 173 7.96 9.55 -1.07
C TYR A 173 7.78 8.04 -1.18
N ARG A 174 6.63 7.63 -1.71
CA ARG A 174 6.31 6.24 -1.99
C ARG A 174 6.42 5.95 -3.47
N LYS A 175 7.04 4.83 -3.80
CA LYS A 175 7.08 4.31 -5.17
C LYS A 175 7.15 2.80 -5.19
N LEU A 176 6.79 2.24 -6.33
CA LEU A 176 7.19 0.89 -6.66
C LEU A 176 8.66 0.88 -7.05
N LYS A 177 9.42 -0.02 -6.43
CA LYS A 177 10.85 -0.18 -6.70
C LYS A 177 11.20 -1.66 -6.87
N PRO A 178 11.93 -2.03 -7.94
CA PRO A 178 12.47 -3.38 -8.11
C PRO A 178 13.35 -3.79 -6.93
N ALA A 179 13.29 -5.07 -6.55
CA ALA A 179 14.00 -5.60 -5.39
C ALA A 179 15.53 -5.49 -5.47
N ASP A 180 16.08 -5.49 -6.68
CA ASP A 180 17.49 -5.39 -6.98
C ASP A 180 18.06 -3.98 -6.99
N GLU A 181 17.19 -2.99 -7.12
CA GLU A 181 17.57 -1.58 -7.01
C GLU A 181 17.59 -1.10 -5.56
N PHE A 182 17.18 -1.93 -4.60
CA PHE A 182 17.10 -1.55 -3.20
C PHE A 182 18.42 -0.99 -2.66
N THR A 183 18.30 0.14 -1.98
CA THR A 183 19.35 0.80 -1.22
C THR A 183 19.14 0.57 0.27
N LYS A 184 20.16 0.85 1.09
CA LYS A 184 20.06 0.70 2.54
C LYS A 184 19.00 1.60 3.20
N ALA A 185 18.59 2.67 2.51
CA ALA A 185 17.59 3.62 2.99
C ALA A 185 16.14 3.18 2.70
N ASP A 186 15.95 2.21 1.80
CA ASP A 186 14.61 1.78 1.39
C ASP A 186 13.92 0.95 2.49
N ARG A 187 12.61 1.14 2.59
CA ARG A 187 11.74 0.45 3.54
C ARG A 187 10.51 -0.07 2.79
N ILE A 188 10.42 -1.38 2.61
CA ILE A 188 9.22 -2.00 2.05
C ILE A 188 8.05 -1.75 3.00
N VAL A 189 6.92 -1.32 2.46
CA VAL A 189 5.65 -1.15 3.17
C VAL A 189 4.92 -2.49 3.13
N ALA A 190 4.72 -3.13 4.27
CA ALA A 190 4.11 -4.47 4.30
C ALA A 190 2.60 -4.45 4.58
N ALA A 191 2.04 -3.33 5.04
CA ALA A 191 0.61 -3.16 5.27
C ALA A 191 0.22 -1.68 5.36
N CYS A 192 -1.01 -1.36 4.96
CA CYS A 192 -1.69 -0.06 5.07
C CYS A 192 -3.12 -0.28 5.56
N VAL A 193 -3.75 0.76 6.09
CA VAL A 193 -5.11 0.63 6.62
C VAL A 193 -6.08 0.45 5.46
N ALA A 194 -6.88 -0.61 5.51
CA ALA A 194 -7.90 -0.89 4.50
C ALA A 194 -9.20 -0.11 4.76
N PRO A 195 -10.03 0.10 3.73
CA PRO A 195 -11.31 0.78 3.88
C PRO A 195 -12.19 0.06 4.91
N SER A 196 -13.06 0.81 5.61
CA SER A 196 -14.04 0.20 6.50
C SER A 196 -14.97 -0.70 5.69
N GLY A 197 -15.29 -1.87 6.23
CA GLY A 197 -16.35 -2.69 5.68
C GLY A 197 -17.73 -2.08 5.94
N ASP A 198 -18.71 -2.58 5.20
CA ASP A 198 -20.09 -2.09 5.12
C ASP A 198 -21.10 -2.95 5.91
N ASN A 199 -20.66 -4.03 6.57
CA ASN A 199 -21.53 -4.81 7.44
C ASN A 199 -21.88 -3.99 8.70
N THR A 200 -23.13 -3.54 8.76
CA THR A 200 -23.69 -2.78 9.89
C THR A 200 -24.39 -3.65 10.94
N ASP A 201 -24.59 -4.94 10.66
CA ASP A 201 -25.28 -5.87 11.56
C ASP A 201 -24.37 -6.33 12.71
N VAL A 202 -23.05 -6.33 12.49
CA VAL A 202 -22.04 -6.66 13.51
C VAL A 202 -21.67 -5.42 14.31
N THR A 203 -22.04 -5.42 15.59
CA THR A 203 -21.60 -4.37 16.53
C THR A 203 -20.15 -4.56 16.96
N VAL A 204 -19.54 -3.51 17.52
CA VAL A 204 -18.17 -3.58 18.08
C VAL A 204 -18.06 -4.65 19.18
N ASN A 205 -19.10 -4.79 20.00
CA ASN A 205 -19.18 -5.82 21.04
C ASN A 205 -19.31 -7.22 20.42
N ASP A 206 -20.06 -7.38 19.32
CA ASP A 206 -20.18 -8.66 18.62
C ASP A 206 -18.85 -9.11 18.06
N ALA A 207 -18.08 -8.18 17.49
CA ALA A 207 -16.74 -8.44 16.98
C ALA A 207 -15.76 -8.83 18.09
N ALA A 208 -15.78 -8.10 19.22
CA ALA A 208 -14.99 -8.44 20.39
C ALA A 208 -15.36 -9.83 20.95
N LEU A 209 -16.66 -10.12 21.08
CA LEU A 209 -17.15 -11.40 21.59
C LEU A 209 -16.74 -12.55 20.68
N MET A 210 -16.86 -12.39 19.35
CA MET A 210 -16.38 -13.40 18.40
C MET A 210 -14.87 -13.64 18.55
N GLY A 211 -14.07 -12.58 18.71
CA GLY A 211 -12.63 -12.69 18.99
C GLY A 211 -12.32 -13.52 20.24
N TRP A 212 -13.07 -13.33 21.33
CA TRP A 212 -12.98 -14.16 22.53
C TRP A 212 -13.39 -15.61 22.28
N ILE A 213 -14.51 -15.84 21.58
CA ILE A 213 -15.05 -17.17 21.31
C ILE A 213 -14.10 -18.02 20.46
N ILE A 214 -13.50 -17.46 19.41
CA ILE A 214 -12.63 -18.26 18.53
C ILE A 214 -11.31 -18.65 19.21
N CYS A 215 -10.85 -17.84 20.16
CA CYS A 215 -9.67 -18.10 20.98
C CYS A 215 -10.00 -18.98 22.19
N ASP A 216 -10.68 -18.44 23.21
CA ASP A 216 -10.91 -19.13 24.49
C ASP A 216 -12.24 -19.91 24.54
N GLY A 217 -12.99 -19.91 23.44
CA GLY A 217 -14.29 -20.55 23.35
C GLY A 217 -14.32 -21.93 22.73
N TYR A 218 -15.49 -22.53 22.81
CA TYR A 218 -15.81 -23.81 22.23
C TYR A 218 -17.09 -23.76 21.41
N PHE A 219 -17.10 -24.56 20.35
CA PHE A 219 -18.26 -24.84 19.53
C PHE A 219 -18.59 -26.33 19.72
N SER A 220 -19.83 -26.63 20.09
CA SER A 220 -20.32 -28.00 20.21
C SER A 220 -21.58 -28.13 19.37
N ARG A 221 -21.63 -29.17 18.53
CA ARG A 221 -22.79 -29.49 17.68
C ARG A 221 -23.36 -30.84 18.08
N PRO A 222 -24.23 -30.92 19.11
CA PRO A 222 -24.83 -32.19 19.53
C PRO A 222 -25.71 -32.84 18.46
N SER A 223 -26.22 -32.05 17.51
CA SER A 223 -26.96 -32.50 16.34
C SER A 223 -26.79 -31.50 15.20
N ALA A 224 -27.20 -31.88 13.99
CA ALA A 224 -27.16 -30.99 12.82
C ALA A 224 -27.94 -29.67 13.00
N LYS A 225 -28.92 -29.63 13.92
CA LYS A 225 -29.77 -28.46 14.18
C LYS A 225 -29.38 -27.65 15.42
N GLN A 226 -28.39 -28.11 16.18
CA GLN A 226 -28.02 -27.49 17.45
C GLN A 226 -26.55 -27.07 17.44
N LEU A 227 -26.32 -25.79 17.68
CA LEU A 227 -25.00 -25.23 17.93
C LEU A 227 -24.97 -24.64 19.35
N ARG A 228 -24.02 -25.09 20.16
CA ARG A 228 -23.73 -24.55 21.49
C ARG A 228 -22.39 -23.84 21.43
N VAL A 229 -22.39 -22.59 21.89
CA VAL A 229 -21.18 -21.75 21.97
C VAL A 229 -21.01 -21.26 23.39
N GLY A 230 -19.79 -21.37 23.89
CA GLY A 230 -19.42 -20.82 25.18
C GLY A 230 -17.95 -20.49 25.21
N LEU A 231 -17.52 -19.78 26.24
CA LEU A 231 -16.11 -19.44 26.45
C LEU A 231 -15.73 -19.52 27.92
N GLY A 232 -14.46 -19.82 28.17
CA GLY A 232 -13.92 -20.03 29.50
C GLY A 232 -12.65 -19.23 29.74
N GLN A 233 -12.53 -18.58 30.89
CA GLN A 233 -11.35 -17.79 31.22
C GLN A 233 -11.07 -17.79 32.73
N SER A 234 -9.78 -17.73 33.09
CA SER A 234 -9.32 -17.79 34.49
C SER A 234 -8.44 -16.61 34.90
N LYS A 235 -7.88 -15.83 33.97
CA LYS A 235 -7.04 -14.67 34.32
C LYS A 235 -7.94 -13.53 34.83
N PRO A 236 -7.74 -13.00 36.06
CA PRO A 236 -8.70 -12.07 36.67
C PRO A 236 -9.02 -10.81 35.84
N HIS A 237 -8.01 -10.21 35.21
CA HIS A 237 -8.19 -9.01 34.40
C HIS A 237 -8.98 -9.27 33.11
N THR A 238 -8.80 -10.41 32.45
CA THR A 238 -9.60 -10.75 31.25
C THR A 238 -10.99 -11.25 31.62
N VAL A 239 -11.15 -11.92 32.77
CA VAL A 239 -12.47 -12.25 33.33
C VAL A 239 -13.32 -11.00 33.53
N ALA A 240 -12.73 -9.91 34.06
CA ALA A 240 -13.45 -8.65 34.22
C ALA A 240 -13.91 -8.05 32.88
N VAL A 241 -13.05 -8.07 31.86
CA VAL A 241 -13.40 -7.60 30.49
C VAL A 241 -14.53 -8.43 29.89
N ILE A 242 -14.44 -9.76 29.98
CA ILE A 242 -15.50 -10.66 29.48
C ILE A 242 -16.79 -10.45 30.27
N GLN A 243 -16.72 -10.27 31.59
CA GLN A 243 -17.90 -10.08 32.43
C GLN A 243 -18.68 -8.83 32.02
N ASP A 244 -17.98 -7.72 31.75
CA ASP A 244 -18.57 -6.48 31.27
C ASP A 244 -19.18 -6.66 29.87
N LEU A 245 -18.43 -7.26 28.94
CA LEU A 245 -18.90 -7.55 27.59
C LEU A 245 -20.18 -8.41 27.59
N MET A 246 -20.22 -9.44 28.42
CA MET A 246 -21.34 -10.38 28.50
C MET A 246 -22.62 -9.76 29.09
N THR A 247 -22.58 -8.56 29.67
CA THR A 247 -23.80 -7.84 30.13
C THR A 247 -24.76 -7.54 28.98
N GLY A 248 -24.23 -7.39 27.76
CA GLY A 248 -25.02 -7.17 26.54
C GLY A 248 -25.63 -8.43 25.91
N TYR A 249 -25.44 -9.62 26.50
CA TYR A 249 -25.80 -10.89 25.86
C TYR A 249 -26.54 -11.82 26.80
N GLY A 250 -27.58 -12.51 26.28
CA GLY A 250 -28.21 -13.61 26.98
C GLY A 250 -27.26 -14.79 27.20
N HIS A 251 -26.93 -15.08 28.46
CA HIS A 251 -26.02 -16.17 28.81
C HIS A 251 -26.30 -16.79 30.18
N SER A 252 -25.78 -17.99 30.39
CA SER A 252 -25.60 -18.59 31.71
C SER A 252 -24.13 -18.54 32.10
N LYS A 253 -23.85 -18.37 33.39
CA LYS A 253 -22.50 -18.27 33.95
C LYS A 253 -22.28 -19.35 35.01
N GLY A 254 -21.15 -20.04 34.92
CA GLY A 254 -20.64 -20.94 35.95
C GLY A 254 -19.22 -20.56 36.36
N VAL A 255 -18.81 -20.97 37.56
CA VAL A 255 -17.42 -20.84 38.02
C VAL A 255 -16.98 -22.20 38.54
N GLU A 256 -15.99 -22.79 37.88
CA GLU A 256 -15.37 -24.02 38.36
C GLU A 256 -14.38 -23.71 39.48
N LYS A 257 -14.37 -24.58 40.49
CA LYS A 257 -13.44 -24.48 41.61
C LYS A 257 -11.99 -24.61 41.12
N PRO A 258 -11.03 -23.97 41.82
CA PRO A 258 -9.61 -24.23 41.61
C PRO A 258 -9.32 -25.74 41.59
N TYR A 259 -8.46 -26.14 40.68
CA TYR A 259 -8.03 -27.53 40.53
C TYR A 259 -6.56 -27.57 40.19
N THR A 260 -5.91 -28.67 40.52
CA THR A 260 -4.49 -28.86 40.21
C THR A 260 -4.35 -29.57 38.87
N ARG A 261 -3.48 -29.06 37.99
CA ARG A 261 -3.23 -29.65 36.66
C ARG A 261 -1.75 -29.87 36.42
N THR A 262 -1.42 -31.07 35.96
CA THR A 262 -0.10 -31.39 35.40
C THR A 262 -0.10 -31.07 33.90
N PHE A 263 0.82 -30.21 33.47
CA PHE A 263 0.99 -29.84 32.06
C PHE A 263 1.91 -30.84 31.35
N PRO A 264 1.91 -30.89 30.00
CA PRO A 264 2.80 -31.79 29.24
C PRO A 264 4.29 -31.64 29.54
N SER A 265 4.71 -30.51 30.13
CA SER A 265 6.07 -30.29 30.63
C SER A 265 6.40 -31.08 31.91
N GLY A 266 5.47 -31.87 32.44
CA GLY A 266 5.59 -32.59 33.71
C GLY A 266 5.40 -31.72 34.96
N LYS A 267 5.20 -30.40 34.78
CA LYS A 267 5.01 -29.46 35.88
C LYS A 267 3.55 -29.38 36.30
N THR A 268 3.33 -29.42 37.61
CA THR A 268 2.00 -29.35 38.23
C THR A 268 1.77 -27.94 38.79
N TYR A 269 0.61 -27.37 38.49
CA TYR A 269 0.23 -26.03 38.94
C TYR A 269 -1.19 -26.02 39.49
N ASP A 270 -1.40 -25.20 40.52
CA ASP A 270 -2.75 -24.86 40.98
C ASP A 270 -3.37 -23.87 40.00
N CYS A 271 -4.46 -24.29 39.37
CA CYS A 271 -5.18 -23.49 38.40
C CYS A 271 -6.16 -22.56 39.11
N LEU A 272 -6.19 -21.30 38.66
CA LEU A 272 -7.19 -20.33 39.08
C LEU A 272 -8.61 -20.81 38.74
N PRO A 273 -9.65 -20.31 39.44
CA PRO A 273 -11.05 -20.59 39.09
C PRO A 273 -11.32 -20.33 37.61
N ALA A 274 -12.01 -21.25 36.93
CA ALA A 274 -12.40 -21.06 35.54
C ALA A 274 -13.83 -20.54 35.46
N HIS A 275 -13.97 -19.29 35.02
CA HIS A 275 -15.27 -18.69 34.73
C HIS A 275 -15.71 -19.14 33.35
N LYS A 276 -16.92 -19.70 33.25
CA LYS A 276 -17.49 -20.21 32.01
C LYS A 276 -18.78 -19.47 31.70
N TRP A 277 -18.88 -18.97 30.48
CA TRP A 277 -20.09 -18.35 29.94
C TRP A 277 -20.62 -19.21 28.81
N GLN A 278 -21.90 -19.55 28.88
CA GLN A 278 -22.60 -20.29 27.86
C GLN A 278 -23.68 -19.41 27.26
N LEU A 279 -23.53 -19.06 25.98
CA LEU A 279 -24.49 -18.22 25.28
C LEU A 279 -25.82 -18.96 25.08
N HIS A 280 -26.91 -18.20 25.18
CA HIS A 280 -28.24 -18.69 24.83
C HIS A 280 -28.33 -18.93 23.32
N ALA A 281 -29.12 -19.92 22.92
CA ALA A 281 -29.19 -20.33 21.51
C ALA A 281 -29.66 -19.21 20.56
N HIS A 282 -30.49 -18.27 21.02
CA HIS A 282 -30.91 -17.14 20.20
C HIS A 282 -29.78 -16.12 19.98
N GLU A 283 -28.91 -15.91 20.97
CA GLU A 283 -27.72 -15.05 20.81
C GLU A 283 -26.73 -15.64 19.83
N VAL A 284 -26.51 -16.95 19.91
CA VAL A 284 -25.63 -17.64 18.95
C VAL A 284 -26.14 -17.49 17.52
N ARG A 285 -27.46 -17.67 17.30
CA ARG A 285 -28.08 -17.47 15.98
C ARG A 285 -27.92 -16.04 15.50
N ARG A 286 -28.31 -15.06 16.33
CA ARG A 286 -28.17 -13.63 16.00
C ARG A 286 -26.73 -13.28 15.64
N LEU A 287 -25.75 -13.75 16.41
CA LEU A 287 -24.34 -13.49 16.17
C LEU A 287 -23.88 -14.09 14.84
N PHE A 288 -24.21 -15.36 14.56
CA PHE A 288 -23.84 -15.99 13.29
C PHE A 288 -24.54 -15.34 12.08
N ASP A 289 -25.82 -14.99 12.23
CA ASP A 289 -26.59 -14.30 11.20
C ASP A 289 -26.01 -12.90 10.91
N ALA A 290 -25.61 -12.14 11.94
CA ALA A 290 -24.98 -10.83 11.79
C ALA A 290 -23.63 -10.91 11.05
N PHE A 291 -22.83 -11.94 11.33
CA PHE A 291 -21.59 -12.20 10.59
C PHE A 291 -21.84 -12.81 9.21
N GLY A 292 -23.06 -13.23 8.88
CA GLY A 292 -23.40 -13.88 7.61
C GLY A 292 -22.79 -15.28 7.45
N ILE A 293 -22.54 -16.00 8.56
CA ILE A 293 -21.85 -17.31 8.55
C ILE A 293 -22.75 -18.45 9.03
N ARG A 294 -22.57 -19.64 8.46
CA ARG A 294 -23.21 -20.88 8.92
C ARG A 294 -22.27 -21.70 9.81
N HIS A 295 -20.97 -21.62 9.54
CA HIS A 295 -19.92 -22.31 10.27
C HIS A 295 -18.81 -21.32 10.67
N GLU A 296 -18.23 -21.48 11.86
CA GLU A 296 -17.20 -20.58 12.39
C GLU A 296 -15.94 -20.52 11.51
N SER A 297 -15.66 -21.57 10.74
CA SER A 297 -14.53 -21.58 9.81
C SER A 297 -14.71 -20.70 8.57
N GLU A 298 -15.91 -20.15 8.35
CA GLU A 298 -16.19 -19.20 7.28
C GLU A 298 -15.75 -17.77 7.65
N LEU A 299 -15.40 -17.52 8.93
CA LEU A 299 -14.96 -16.21 9.42
C LEU A 299 -13.87 -15.53 8.56
N PRO A 300 -12.81 -16.22 8.08
CA PRO A 300 -11.82 -15.60 7.21
C PRO A 300 -12.43 -14.90 5.98
N GLY A 301 -13.57 -15.39 5.48
CA GLY A 301 -14.24 -14.84 4.29
C GLY A 301 -15.15 -13.64 4.52
N VAL A 302 -15.41 -13.26 5.78
CA VAL A 302 -16.32 -12.15 6.12
C VAL A 302 -15.64 -11.02 6.90
N VAL A 303 -14.41 -11.23 7.39
CA VAL A 303 -13.67 -10.24 8.20
C VAL A 303 -13.40 -8.93 7.45
N SER A 304 -13.26 -8.97 6.12
CA SER A 304 -13.10 -7.78 5.28
C SER A 304 -14.33 -6.86 5.31
N GLN A 305 -15.52 -7.42 5.52
CA GLN A 305 -16.82 -6.74 5.53
C GLN A 305 -17.09 -6.06 6.86
N LEU A 306 -16.36 -6.42 7.92
CA LEU A 306 -16.48 -5.76 9.21
C LEU A 306 -16.00 -4.32 9.14
N SER A 307 -16.68 -3.42 9.89
CA SER A 307 -16.22 -2.05 10.06
C SER A 307 -14.81 -1.99 10.66
N ALA A 308 -14.11 -0.87 10.44
CA ALA A 308 -12.75 -0.70 10.99
C ALA A 308 -12.69 -0.85 12.52
N ASP A 309 -13.74 -0.39 13.23
CA ASP A 309 -13.85 -0.51 14.68
C ASP A 309 -14.13 -1.95 15.12
N CYS A 310 -14.98 -2.67 14.38
CA CYS A 310 -15.23 -4.10 14.62
C CYS A 310 -13.96 -4.93 14.40
N ARG A 311 -13.21 -4.69 13.33
CA ARG A 311 -11.91 -5.36 13.09
C ARG A 311 -10.92 -5.12 14.23
N ARG A 312 -10.86 -3.87 14.73
CA ARG A 312 -9.99 -3.51 15.85
C ARG A 312 -10.39 -4.24 17.12
N ALA A 313 -11.67 -4.20 17.49
CA ALA A 313 -12.18 -4.85 18.70
C ALA A 313 -12.00 -6.37 18.67
N MET A 314 -12.22 -7.01 17.51
CA MET A 314 -11.98 -8.43 17.33
C MET A 314 -10.49 -8.79 17.51
N LEU A 315 -9.58 -8.02 16.89
CA LEU A 315 -8.14 -8.25 17.02
C LEU A 315 -7.65 -8.05 18.47
N GLU A 316 -8.16 -7.03 19.16
CA GLU A 316 -7.81 -6.75 20.56
C GLU A 316 -8.29 -7.89 21.49
N ALA A 317 -9.51 -8.39 21.30
CA ALA A 317 -10.01 -9.54 22.03
C ALA A 317 -9.17 -10.80 21.79
N MET A 318 -8.78 -11.07 20.53
CA MET A 318 -7.90 -12.19 20.19
C MET A 318 -6.54 -12.08 20.90
N MET A 319 -5.96 -10.87 20.94
CA MET A 319 -4.68 -10.61 21.61
C MET A 319 -4.78 -10.70 23.15
N LEU A 320 -5.92 -10.34 23.74
CA LEU A 320 -6.13 -10.50 25.19
C LEU A 320 -6.32 -11.97 25.60
N ALA A 321 -6.93 -12.78 24.73
CA ALA A 321 -7.15 -14.21 24.94
C ALA A 321 -5.83 -15.01 24.85
N ASP A 322 -5.28 -15.10 23.63
CA ASP A 322 -4.17 -15.99 23.26
C ASP A 322 -2.88 -15.23 22.89
N GLY A 323 -2.89 -13.89 22.93
CA GLY A 323 -1.73 -13.06 22.61
C GLY A 323 -0.72 -12.93 23.76
N GLN A 324 0.54 -12.74 23.38
CA GLN A 324 1.65 -12.44 24.28
C GLN A 324 2.02 -10.95 24.24
N LYS A 325 2.61 -10.44 25.33
CA LYS A 325 3.01 -9.02 25.44
C LYS A 325 4.00 -8.54 24.36
N ASN A 326 4.75 -9.46 23.77
CA ASN A 326 5.70 -9.18 22.68
C ASN A 326 5.05 -9.16 21.29
N GLY A 327 3.72 -9.30 21.19
CA GLY A 327 2.99 -9.31 19.92
C GLY A 327 2.90 -10.68 19.25
N VAL A 328 3.37 -11.75 19.90
CA VAL A 328 3.18 -13.12 19.40
C VAL A 328 1.74 -13.56 19.66
N PHE A 329 1.09 -14.05 18.62
CA PHE A 329 -0.19 -14.74 18.68
C PHE A 329 0.01 -16.19 18.23
N GLY A 330 -0.70 -17.13 18.85
CA GLY A 330 -0.56 -18.53 18.49
C GLY A 330 -1.79 -19.35 18.80
N LYS A 331 -2.22 -20.17 17.85
CA LYS A 331 -3.42 -20.98 17.99
C LYS A 331 -3.28 -22.34 17.31
N LYS A 332 -3.26 -23.41 18.12
CA LYS A 332 -3.14 -24.79 17.61
C LYS A 332 -4.46 -25.36 17.10
N THR A 333 -5.51 -25.22 17.89
CA THR A 333 -6.84 -25.72 17.56
C THR A 333 -7.53 -24.73 16.62
N ARG A 334 -8.18 -25.20 15.55
CA ARG A 334 -8.81 -24.34 14.52
C ARG A 334 -7.77 -23.50 13.77
N PRO A 335 -6.98 -24.10 12.87
CA PRO A 335 -5.90 -23.40 12.15
C PRO A 335 -6.34 -22.12 11.44
N TRP A 336 -7.59 -22.06 10.96
CA TRP A 336 -8.18 -20.88 10.32
C TRP A 336 -8.22 -19.63 11.21
N VAL A 337 -8.11 -19.76 12.54
CA VAL A 337 -8.00 -18.62 13.46
C VAL A 337 -6.70 -17.84 13.21
N MET A 338 -5.63 -18.51 12.80
CA MET A 338 -4.39 -17.84 12.40
C MET A 338 -4.58 -17.00 11.13
N ASP A 339 -5.50 -17.40 10.25
CA ASP A 339 -5.81 -16.65 9.04
C ASP A 339 -6.64 -15.41 9.36
N VAL A 340 -7.63 -15.53 10.26
CA VAL A 340 -8.37 -14.38 10.81
C VAL A 340 -7.40 -13.38 11.46
N PHE A 341 -6.46 -13.86 12.27
CA PHE A 341 -5.45 -12.99 12.89
C PHE A 341 -4.61 -12.24 11.85
N ALA A 342 -4.04 -12.94 10.87
CA ALA A 342 -3.20 -12.33 9.84
C ALA A 342 -3.99 -11.33 8.97
N LEU A 343 -5.24 -11.67 8.64
CA LEU A 343 -6.15 -10.83 7.87
C LEU A 343 -6.52 -9.55 8.62
N LEU A 344 -6.93 -9.66 9.89
CA LEU A 344 -7.21 -8.51 10.75
C LEU A 344 -6.00 -7.60 10.91
N CYS A 345 -4.79 -8.17 11.01
CA CYS A 345 -3.57 -7.38 11.04
C CYS A 345 -3.38 -6.61 9.74
N ALA A 346 -3.44 -7.30 8.58
CA ALA A 346 -3.26 -6.69 7.27
C ALA A 346 -4.24 -5.54 7.02
N LEU A 347 -5.55 -5.77 7.26
CA LEU A 347 -6.61 -4.78 7.07
C LEU A 347 -6.50 -3.56 8.00
N GLN A 348 -5.78 -3.68 9.11
CA GLN A 348 -5.53 -2.58 10.05
C GLN A 348 -4.15 -1.93 9.84
N GLY A 349 -3.49 -2.18 8.71
CA GLY A 349 -2.18 -1.62 8.41
C GLY A 349 -1.05 -2.15 9.30
N ARG A 350 -1.22 -3.35 9.88
CA ARG A 350 -0.23 -3.99 10.74
C ARG A 350 0.40 -5.19 10.03
N SER A 351 1.72 -5.24 10.05
CA SER A 351 2.48 -6.33 9.41
C SER A 351 2.71 -7.48 10.36
N VAL A 352 2.62 -8.71 9.82
CA VAL A 352 2.97 -9.95 10.50
C VAL A 352 4.22 -10.58 9.88
N LEU A 353 5.01 -11.27 10.69
CA LEU A 353 6.20 -12.00 10.25
C LEU A 353 5.86 -13.42 9.80
N LYS A 354 6.84 -14.15 9.25
CA LYS A 354 6.68 -15.56 8.90
C LYS A 354 6.19 -16.38 10.08
N ARG A 355 5.31 -17.34 9.80
CA ARG A 355 4.80 -18.29 10.77
C ARG A 355 5.94 -19.17 11.27
N ARG A 356 5.95 -19.43 12.57
CA ARG A 356 6.89 -20.34 13.25
C ARG A 356 6.09 -21.35 14.05
N PHE A 357 6.75 -22.36 14.60
CA PHE A 357 6.11 -23.32 15.49
C PHE A 357 6.76 -23.25 16.86
N SER A 358 5.97 -23.38 17.92
CA SER A 358 6.49 -23.48 19.28
C SER A 358 7.27 -24.78 19.44
N SER A 359 8.43 -24.70 20.11
CA SER A 359 9.20 -25.89 20.48
C SER A 359 8.44 -26.83 21.42
N ALA A 360 7.49 -26.28 22.18
CA ALA A 360 6.58 -27.03 23.01
C ALA A 360 5.22 -27.17 22.30
N GLY A 361 4.92 -28.37 21.80
CA GLY A 361 3.58 -28.77 21.39
C GLY A 361 3.11 -28.33 19.99
N ASP A 362 4.02 -27.94 19.10
CA ASP A 362 3.75 -27.64 17.67
C ASP A 362 2.59 -26.66 17.45
N VAL A 363 2.56 -25.58 18.25
CA VAL A 363 1.57 -24.51 18.10
C VAL A 363 2.08 -23.56 17.02
N PRO A 364 1.30 -23.26 15.96
CA PRO A 364 1.69 -22.22 15.01
C PRO A 364 1.67 -20.87 15.72
N LEU A 365 2.75 -20.11 15.55
CA LEU A 365 2.98 -18.81 16.12
C LEU A 365 3.20 -17.80 15.01
N GLN A 366 2.63 -16.62 15.16
CA GLN A 366 2.88 -15.50 14.27
C GLN A 366 3.02 -14.20 15.06
N MET A 367 4.00 -13.40 14.67
CA MET A 367 4.36 -12.19 15.43
C MET A 367 3.87 -10.95 14.70
N LEU A 368 3.08 -10.14 15.40
CA LEU A 368 2.74 -8.79 15.01
C LEU A 368 3.96 -7.87 15.15
N LYS A 369 4.35 -7.20 14.08
CA LYS A 369 5.47 -6.25 14.12
C LYS A 369 5.03 -4.93 14.74
N LYS A 370 5.95 -4.30 15.46
CA LYS A 370 5.80 -2.91 15.94
C LYS A 370 5.77 -1.88 14.81
N SER A 371 6.37 -2.21 13.66
CA SER A 371 6.42 -1.35 12.49
C SER A 371 5.97 -2.16 11.27
N ARG A 372 5.17 -1.53 10.41
CA ARG A 372 4.75 -2.10 9.12
C ARG A 372 5.85 -2.12 8.07
N PHE A 373 7.02 -1.57 8.37
CA PHE A 373 8.13 -1.48 7.42
C PHE A 373 9.10 -2.66 7.51
N VAL A 374 9.64 -3.08 6.38
CA VAL A 374 10.79 -3.99 6.28
C VAL A 374 11.97 -3.21 5.70
N TYR A 375 13.05 -3.10 6.46
CA TYR A 375 14.21 -2.31 6.06
C TYR A 375 15.06 -3.11 5.06
N ALA A 376 15.26 -2.55 3.87
CA ALA A 376 16.04 -3.19 2.82
C ALA A 376 17.51 -3.40 3.22
N SER A 377 18.05 -2.54 4.09
CA SER A 377 19.39 -2.71 4.68
C SER A 377 19.58 -4.01 5.48
N GLN A 378 18.50 -4.71 5.82
CA GLN A 378 18.53 -5.97 6.57
C GLN A 378 18.22 -7.18 5.69
N LEU A 379 17.90 -6.97 4.41
CA LEU A 379 17.54 -8.05 3.49
C LEU A 379 18.80 -8.75 2.96
N GLN A 380 18.69 -10.07 2.93
CA GLN A 380 19.58 -10.98 2.24
C GLN A 380 18.83 -11.54 1.04
N ARG A 381 19.58 -11.80 -0.03
CA ARG A 381 19.07 -12.30 -1.30
C ARG A 381 19.78 -13.60 -1.63
N GLU A 382 19.01 -14.64 -1.88
CA GLU A 382 19.50 -15.96 -2.27
C GLU A 382 18.84 -16.35 -3.60
N ASP A 383 19.61 -16.88 -4.54
CA ASP A 383 19.05 -17.57 -5.70
C ASP A 383 18.43 -18.89 -5.22
N VAL A 384 17.19 -19.16 -5.65
CA VAL A 384 16.45 -20.38 -5.26
C VAL A 384 15.96 -21.18 -6.46
N GLY A 385 16.58 -20.98 -7.62
CA GLY A 385 16.26 -21.71 -8.84
C GLY A 385 15.07 -21.11 -9.59
N HIS A 386 14.26 -21.98 -10.16
CA HIS A 386 13.19 -21.64 -11.08
C HIS A 386 11.87 -22.29 -10.63
N ASP A 387 10.74 -21.63 -10.87
CA ASP A 387 9.40 -22.19 -10.62
C ASP A 387 8.34 -21.51 -11.51
N GLU A 388 7.13 -22.05 -11.53
CA GLU A 388 5.96 -21.40 -12.10
C GLU A 388 5.58 -20.19 -11.26
N VAL A 389 5.38 -19.04 -11.91
CA VAL A 389 5.07 -17.76 -11.25
C VAL A 389 3.82 -17.12 -11.81
N TRP A 390 3.21 -16.23 -11.04
CA TRP A 390 2.05 -15.47 -11.46
C TRP A 390 2.10 -14.02 -11.01
N CYS A 391 1.29 -13.18 -11.66
CA CYS A 391 1.15 -11.78 -11.32
C CYS A 391 -0.28 -11.29 -11.64
N PRO A 392 -0.97 -10.66 -10.68
CA PRO A 392 -2.21 -9.94 -10.95
C PRO A 392 -1.91 -8.59 -11.61
N THR A 393 -2.93 -8.01 -12.25
CA THR A 393 -2.94 -6.60 -12.66
C THR A 393 -4.09 -5.90 -11.95
N THR A 394 -3.80 -4.75 -11.35
CA THR A 394 -4.67 -3.90 -10.55
C THR A 394 -4.43 -2.46 -10.96
N GLU A 395 -5.45 -1.62 -10.83
CA GLU A 395 -5.40 -0.18 -11.14
C GLU A 395 -4.23 0.53 -10.46
N HIS A 396 -4.00 0.25 -9.17
CA HIS A 396 -2.95 0.92 -8.39
C HIS A 396 -1.54 0.36 -8.63
N GLY A 397 -1.39 -0.65 -9.48
CA GLY A 397 -0.09 -1.26 -9.73
C GLY A 397 0.42 -2.12 -8.56
N THR A 398 -0.36 -2.30 -7.50
CA THR A 398 0.01 -3.02 -6.27
C THR A 398 -1.08 -3.99 -5.82
N TRP A 399 -0.72 -4.92 -4.93
CA TRP A 399 -1.65 -5.86 -4.31
C TRP A 399 -1.09 -6.45 -3.01
N TYR A 400 -1.97 -6.97 -2.16
CA TYR A 400 -1.59 -7.65 -0.92
C TYR A 400 -1.33 -9.13 -1.18
N ALA A 401 -0.08 -9.55 -0.99
CA ALA A 401 0.36 -10.92 -1.13
C ALA A 401 0.50 -11.61 0.23
N ARG A 402 -0.01 -12.84 0.33
CA ARG A 402 0.32 -13.79 1.40
C ARG A 402 1.16 -14.93 0.83
N PHE A 403 2.39 -15.04 1.29
CA PHE A 403 3.32 -16.10 0.91
C PHE A 403 3.03 -17.38 1.71
N SER A 404 3.46 -18.53 1.20
CA SER A 404 3.20 -19.85 1.81
C SER A 404 3.69 -20.01 3.25
N ASN A 405 4.69 -19.24 3.66
CA ASN A 405 5.18 -19.20 5.04
C ASN A 405 4.38 -18.25 5.97
N GLY A 406 3.31 -17.64 5.45
CA GLY A 406 2.41 -16.74 6.18
C GLY A 406 2.84 -15.27 6.23
N VAL A 407 3.97 -14.88 5.63
CA VAL A 407 4.33 -13.46 5.49
C VAL A 407 3.27 -12.77 4.65
N VAL A 408 2.82 -11.59 5.12
CA VAL A 408 1.95 -10.71 4.36
C VAL A 408 2.70 -9.43 4.03
N ALA A 409 2.65 -9.03 2.76
CA ALA A 409 3.30 -7.82 2.27
C ALA A 409 2.54 -7.21 1.09
N ILE A 410 2.74 -5.91 0.86
CA ILE A 410 2.28 -5.22 -0.34
C ILE A 410 3.35 -5.38 -1.42
N THR A 411 2.94 -5.79 -2.60
CA THR A 411 3.83 -5.99 -3.74
C THR A 411 3.27 -5.40 -5.04
N GLY A 412 4.08 -5.30 -6.10
CA GLY A 412 3.76 -4.62 -7.35
C GLY A 412 3.42 -5.54 -8.53
N ASN A 413 2.76 -4.96 -9.54
CA ASN A 413 2.43 -5.59 -10.85
C ASN A 413 3.65 -5.61 -11.79
N THR A 414 3.56 -6.25 -12.97
CA THR A 414 4.59 -6.28 -14.03
C THR A 414 4.61 -5.02 -14.94
N GLY A 415 5.80 -4.54 -15.36
CA GLY A 415 6.01 -3.26 -16.08
C GLY A 415 6.07 -3.21 -17.63
N SER A 416 6.03 -4.33 -18.37
CA SER A 416 6.30 -4.36 -19.84
C SER A 416 5.29 -3.61 -20.73
N VAL A 417 4.01 -3.61 -20.36
CA VAL A 417 2.90 -2.97 -21.11
C VAL A 417 3.03 -1.43 -21.15
N GLY A 418 3.77 -0.86 -20.19
CA GLY A 418 3.93 0.57 -20.00
C GLY A 418 4.60 1.34 -21.12
N ARG A 419 5.54 0.70 -21.82
CA ARG A 419 6.30 1.31 -22.92
C ARG A 419 5.51 1.32 -24.23
N ALA A 420 4.73 0.27 -24.49
CA ALA A 420 3.88 0.15 -25.67
C ALA A 420 2.88 1.31 -25.81
N LEU A 421 2.26 1.67 -24.69
CA LEU A 421 1.18 2.64 -24.66
C LEU A 421 1.68 4.08 -24.69
N ALA A 422 2.88 4.35 -24.18
CA ALA A 422 3.51 5.65 -24.33
C ALA A 422 3.75 5.99 -25.82
N LEU A 423 4.20 5.02 -26.62
CA LEU A 423 4.46 5.19 -28.06
C LEU A 423 3.20 5.33 -28.92
N LEU A 424 2.04 4.88 -28.41
CA LEU A 424 0.73 5.10 -29.02
C LEU A 424 0.20 6.54 -28.90
N GLY A 425 0.93 7.42 -28.21
CA GLY A 425 0.47 8.79 -27.97
C GLY A 425 -0.48 8.91 -26.79
N PHE A 426 -0.56 7.91 -25.89
CA PHE A 426 -1.10 8.11 -24.54
C PHE A 426 -0.08 8.84 -23.64
N GLU A 427 0.61 9.82 -24.24
CA GLU A 427 1.91 10.31 -23.82
C GLU A 427 1.83 11.35 -22.69
N VAL A 428 2.86 11.25 -21.85
CA VAL A 428 3.49 12.31 -21.07
C VAL A 428 3.94 13.43 -22.02
N ARG A 429 3.68 14.70 -21.70
CA ARG A 429 4.12 15.82 -22.56
C ARG A 429 5.65 16.05 -22.47
N ARG A 430 6.28 15.88 -23.65
CA ARG A 430 7.60 16.33 -24.15
C ARG A 430 8.87 15.61 -23.67
N GLY A 431 9.33 14.70 -24.54
CA GLY A 431 10.71 14.23 -24.63
C GLY A 431 10.73 12.71 -24.75
N LEU A 432 10.84 12.19 -25.98
CA LEU A 432 10.92 10.75 -26.30
C LEU A 432 12.15 10.11 -25.61
N SER A 433 11.94 9.61 -24.40
CA SER A 433 12.80 8.68 -23.66
C SER A 433 12.20 8.49 -22.27
N SER A 434 12.03 7.23 -21.83
CA SER A 434 11.64 6.96 -20.45
C SER A 434 12.72 7.53 -19.49
N ARG A 435 12.32 7.95 -18.27
CA ARG A 435 13.26 8.44 -17.25
C ARG A 435 14.45 7.48 -17.03
N GLU A 436 14.20 6.19 -17.15
CA GLU A 436 15.18 5.10 -17.06
C GLU A 436 16.16 5.08 -18.24
N GLU A 437 15.71 5.32 -19.48
CA GLU A 437 16.57 5.42 -20.67
C GLU A 437 17.43 6.69 -20.66
N MET A 438 16.88 7.83 -20.20
CA MET A 438 17.66 9.05 -20.03
C MET A 438 18.74 8.87 -18.97
N GLU A 439 18.41 8.33 -17.79
CA GLU A 439 19.36 8.10 -16.70
C GLU A 439 20.43 7.07 -17.08
N LYS A 440 20.08 6.05 -17.89
CA LYS A 440 21.03 5.08 -18.46
C LYS A 440 21.97 5.74 -19.48
N ALA A 441 21.46 6.57 -20.40
CA ALA A 441 22.26 7.34 -21.35
C ALA A 441 23.13 8.42 -20.68
N THR A 442 22.67 9.04 -19.58
CA THR A 442 23.48 10.01 -18.82
C THR A 442 24.62 9.32 -18.06
N ARG A 443 24.43 8.09 -17.58
CA ARG A 443 25.51 7.30 -16.96
C ARG A 443 26.56 6.85 -17.98
N ILE A 444 26.14 6.49 -19.19
CA ILE A 444 27.06 6.14 -20.29
C ILE A 444 27.89 7.37 -20.70
N THR A 445 27.26 8.53 -20.88
CA THR A 445 27.96 9.77 -21.26
C THR A 445 28.80 10.40 -20.14
N HIS A 446 28.48 10.16 -18.87
CA HIS A 446 29.29 10.63 -17.72
C HIS A 446 30.37 9.62 -17.29
N GLY A 447 30.26 8.34 -17.64
CA GLY A 447 31.30 7.33 -17.44
C GLY A 447 32.50 7.51 -18.37
N GLU A 448 32.30 8.06 -19.56
CA GLU A 448 33.38 8.31 -20.54
C GLU A 448 34.09 9.66 -20.33
N ALA A 449 33.50 10.59 -19.58
CA ALA A 449 34.03 11.95 -19.39
C ALA A 449 34.90 12.14 -18.14
N GLN A 450 35.14 11.09 -17.34
CA GLN A 450 36.06 11.13 -16.18
C GLN A 450 37.32 10.30 -16.41
N GLY A 451 38.00 10.56 -17.52
CA GLY A 451 39.44 10.33 -17.66
C GLY A 451 40.20 11.63 -17.36
N SER A 452 40.90 11.64 -16.22
CA SER A 452 41.96 12.57 -15.75
C SER A 452 42.02 14.02 -16.26
N GLU A 453 41.90 15.00 -15.35
CA GLU A 453 42.97 15.97 -15.06
C GLU A 453 42.64 16.87 -13.85
N ARG A 454 43.68 17.20 -13.07
CA ARG A 454 43.65 18.02 -11.84
C ARG A 454 44.00 19.48 -12.16
N SER A 455 43.28 20.48 -11.59
CA SER A 455 43.83 21.56 -10.71
C SER A 455 42.92 22.82 -10.53
N LYS A 456 42.53 23.10 -9.26
CA LYS A 456 42.51 24.37 -8.44
C LYS A 456 41.98 25.77 -8.96
N PRO A 457 41.62 26.74 -8.07
CA PRO A 457 40.28 27.40 -8.05
C PRO A 457 40.20 28.96 -8.22
N ALA A 458 38.97 29.45 -8.54
CA ALA A 458 38.23 30.74 -8.26
C ALA A 458 38.92 32.13 -8.43
N PRO A 459 38.25 33.22 -8.91
CA PRO A 459 37.10 33.88 -8.24
C PRO A 459 36.04 34.63 -9.12
N ALA A 460 35.00 35.20 -8.48
CA ALA A 460 33.94 36.09 -9.01
C ALA A 460 34.24 37.60 -8.69
N PRO A 461 33.35 38.62 -8.84
CA PRO A 461 32.15 38.87 -9.67
C PRO A 461 32.13 40.25 -10.41
N SER A 462 31.14 40.56 -11.27
CA SER A 462 30.56 41.94 -11.44
C SER A 462 29.32 42.01 -12.37
N SER A 463 28.39 42.91 -12.05
CA SER A 463 27.17 43.34 -12.78
C SER A 463 27.30 44.84 -13.17
N PRO A 464 26.26 45.55 -13.70
CA PRO A 464 25.58 45.53 -15.03
C PRO A 464 25.75 46.91 -15.78
N PRO A 465 25.20 47.21 -17.00
CA PRO A 465 23.80 47.69 -17.16
C PRO A 465 23.08 47.48 -18.54
N ARG A 466 21.77 47.79 -18.49
CA ARG A 466 20.61 48.03 -19.42
C ARG A 466 20.83 48.96 -20.68
N PRO A 467 19.80 49.37 -21.49
CA PRO A 467 18.82 48.62 -22.34
C PRO A 467 18.57 49.29 -23.75
N SER A 468 18.02 48.58 -24.75
CA SER A 468 17.02 49.11 -25.72
C SER A 468 16.82 48.12 -26.89
N ASP A 469 15.59 47.67 -27.13
CA ASP A 469 14.76 48.23 -28.19
C ASP A 469 13.43 47.48 -28.30
N ALA A 470 12.38 48.28 -28.48
CA ALA A 470 10.98 47.90 -28.49
C ALA A 470 10.48 47.62 -29.91
N THR A 471 9.53 46.69 -30.05
CA THR A 471 8.29 46.72 -30.86
C THR A 471 7.68 45.31 -30.98
N PRO A 472 6.41 45.12 -31.38
CA PRO A 472 5.17 45.68 -30.85
C PRO A 472 4.17 44.57 -30.43
N GLU A 473 3.17 44.96 -29.63
CA GLU A 473 2.18 44.10 -28.98
C GLU A 473 1.23 43.34 -29.94
N LYS A 474 0.94 42.09 -29.56
CA LYS A 474 -0.27 41.33 -29.90
C LYS A 474 -0.97 40.93 -28.58
N PRO A 475 -2.31 40.86 -28.54
CA PRO A 475 -3.07 40.82 -27.30
C PRO A 475 -2.85 39.49 -26.56
N THR A 476 -2.11 39.54 -25.46
CA THR A 476 -1.94 38.41 -24.54
C THR A 476 -3.00 38.51 -23.44
N ALA A 477 -3.72 37.40 -23.22
CA ALA A 477 -4.48 37.22 -22.00
C ALA A 477 -3.52 37.41 -20.81
N LYS A 478 -3.86 38.33 -19.90
CA LYS A 478 -3.04 38.69 -18.74
C LYS A 478 -2.67 37.42 -17.96
N ALA A 479 -1.38 37.10 -17.90
CA ALA A 479 -0.87 36.16 -16.91
C ALA A 479 -1.17 36.75 -15.52
N ASP A 480 -1.87 35.99 -14.68
CA ASP A 480 -2.17 36.41 -13.32
C ASP A 480 -0.85 36.62 -12.56
N LYS A 481 -0.59 37.88 -12.18
CA LYS A 481 0.58 38.23 -11.38
C LYS A 481 0.44 37.57 -10.01
N THR A 482 1.56 37.16 -9.42
CA THR A 482 1.61 36.67 -8.04
C THR A 482 1.25 37.79 -7.07
N ALA A 483 0.62 37.45 -5.93
CA ALA A 483 0.26 38.41 -4.90
C ALA A 483 1.47 39.25 -4.44
N SER A 484 1.25 40.53 -4.18
CA SER A 484 2.28 41.43 -3.65
C SER A 484 2.65 41.07 -2.21
N GLU A 485 3.85 41.47 -1.76
CA GLU A 485 4.27 41.23 -0.38
C GLU A 485 3.34 41.95 0.63
N GLU A 486 2.83 43.13 0.28
CA GLU A 486 1.81 43.84 1.07
C GLU A 486 0.53 43.02 1.24
N GLN A 487 0.04 42.39 0.15
CA GLN A 487 -1.14 41.52 0.21
C GLN A 487 -0.90 40.27 1.05
N LYS A 488 0.27 39.64 0.94
CA LYS A 488 0.63 38.46 1.73
C LYS A 488 0.76 38.77 3.21
N GLU A 489 1.23 39.97 3.56
CA GLU A 489 1.32 40.43 4.93
C GLU A 489 -0.07 40.77 5.51
N GLU A 490 -0.94 41.39 4.71
CA GLU A 490 -2.33 41.66 5.09
C GLU A 490 -3.13 40.38 5.32
N ILE A 491 -2.98 39.37 4.45
CA ILE A 491 -3.61 38.05 4.62
C ILE A 491 -3.13 37.38 5.91
N LEU A 492 -1.83 37.42 6.20
CA LEU A 492 -1.29 36.85 7.42
C LEU A 492 -1.89 37.52 8.67
N LYS A 493 -2.02 38.85 8.65
CA LYS A 493 -2.63 39.61 9.73
C LYS A 493 -4.10 39.26 9.94
N LEU A 494 -4.87 39.12 8.87
CA LEU A 494 -6.30 38.76 8.92
C LEU A 494 -6.50 37.31 9.40
N LEU A 495 -5.70 36.36 8.92
CA LEU A 495 -5.72 34.97 9.40
C LEU A 495 -5.36 34.87 10.88
N GLN A 496 -4.42 35.69 11.35
CA GLN A 496 -4.06 35.76 12.76
C GLN A 496 -5.20 36.34 13.63
N GLN A 497 -6.02 37.24 13.09
CA GLN A 497 -7.20 37.77 13.78
C GLN A 497 -8.33 36.71 13.87
N GLU A 498 -8.57 35.95 12.80
CA GLU A 498 -9.60 34.89 12.77
C GLU A 498 -9.21 33.64 13.57
N ARG A 499 -7.93 33.29 13.61
CA ARG A 499 -7.38 32.11 14.30
C ARG A 499 -6.08 32.47 15.04
N PRO A 500 -6.15 33.06 16.25
CA PRO A 500 -4.96 33.48 17.00
C PRO A 500 -4.09 32.30 17.43
N GLY A 501 -2.79 32.34 17.14
CA GLY A 501 -1.78 31.40 17.68
C GLY A 501 -1.79 29.96 17.10
N ASP A 502 -2.80 29.57 16.31
CA ASP A 502 -2.88 28.24 15.70
C ASP A 502 -2.54 28.29 14.20
N ARG A 503 -1.25 28.03 13.90
CA ARG A 503 -0.74 27.99 12.52
C ARG A 503 -1.39 26.91 11.66
N ARG A 504 -1.82 25.77 12.24
CA ARG A 504 -2.48 24.70 11.47
C ARG A 504 -3.91 25.11 11.09
N ALA A 505 -4.63 25.76 11.99
CA ALA A 505 -5.97 26.30 11.70
C ALA A 505 -5.92 27.44 10.68
N GLN A 506 -4.94 28.33 10.77
CA GLN A 506 -4.71 29.40 9.78
C GLN A 506 -4.43 28.82 8.38
N GLN A 507 -3.57 27.80 8.31
CA GLN A 507 -3.23 27.13 7.05
C GLN A 507 -4.43 26.39 6.45
N LYS A 508 -5.22 25.70 7.27
CA LYS A 508 -6.44 25.02 6.84
C LYS A 508 -7.45 26.01 6.26
N LEU A 509 -7.64 27.16 6.91
CA LEU A 509 -8.56 28.21 6.45
C LEU A 509 -8.11 28.81 5.10
N LEU A 510 -6.80 29.03 4.91
CA LEU A 510 -6.26 29.50 3.62
C LEU A 510 -6.49 28.47 2.50
N VAL A 511 -6.22 27.19 2.76
CA VAL A 511 -6.45 26.09 1.79
C VAL A 511 -7.93 25.96 1.46
N GLU A 512 -8.82 26.04 2.46
CA GLU A 512 -10.26 25.92 2.27
C GLU A 512 -10.84 27.08 1.43
N MET A 513 -10.36 28.30 1.64
CA MET A 513 -10.86 29.49 0.94
C MET A 513 -10.25 29.71 -0.45
N THR A 514 -9.07 29.15 -0.74
CA THR A 514 -8.33 29.44 -1.99
C THR A 514 -7.89 28.20 -2.78
N GLY A 515 -7.92 27.01 -2.17
CA GLY A 515 -7.36 25.79 -2.76
C GLY A 515 -5.83 25.78 -2.87
N LYS A 516 -5.13 26.78 -2.31
CA LYS A 516 -3.67 26.92 -2.37
C LYS A 516 -3.00 26.44 -1.10
N SER A 517 -1.81 25.89 -1.24
CA SER A 517 -1.06 25.28 -0.13
C SER A 517 -0.35 26.33 0.71
N SER A 518 -0.19 27.55 0.21
CA SER A 518 0.42 28.65 0.93
C SER A 518 0.06 30.01 0.33
N ARG A 519 0.30 31.10 1.08
CA ARG A 519 0.10 32.47 0.58
C ARG A 519 1.07 32.86 -0.53
N GLU A 520 2.19 32.16 -0.65
CA GLU A 520 3.21 32.34 -1.68
C GLU A 520 2.74 31.84 -3.06
N GLU A 521 1.72 30.96 -3.09
CA GLU A 521 1.09 30.43 -4.31
C GLU A 521 -0.12 31.25 -4.79
N LEU A 522 -0.49 32.31 -4.06
CA LEU A 522 -1.65 33.15 -4.40
C LEU A 522 -1.36 34.05 -5.58
N THR A 523 -2.30 34.09 -6.53
CA THR A 523 -2.36 35.17 -7.52
C THR A 523 -2.85 36.46 -6.88
N GLU A 524 -2.63 37.59 -7.54
CA GLU A 524 -3.14 38.90 -7.14
C GLU A 524 -4.68 38.87 -7.04
N GLN A 525 -5.36 38.13 -7.92
CA GLN A 525 -6.81 37.94 -7.85
C GLN A 525 -7.23 37.09 -6.65
N ASP A 526 -6.52 35.98 -6.38
CA ASP A 526 -6.81 35.14 -5.22
C ASP A 526 -6.61 35.91 -3.92
N ALA A 527 -5.55 36.72 -3.84
CA ALA A 527 -5.26 37.54 -2.68
C ALA A 527 -6.34 38.59 -2.42
N VAL A 528 -6.81 39.30 -3.46
CA VAL A 528 -7.91 40.27 -3.31
C VAL A 528 -9.19 39.59 -2.82
N ARG A 529 -9.57 38.46 -3.42
CA ARG A 529 -10.77 37.71 -3.01
C ARG A 529 -10.67 37.19 -1.57
N LEU A 530 -9.51 36.69 -1.18
CA LEU A 530 -9.26 36.19 0.17
C LEU A 530 -9.32 37.33 1.20
N ILE A 531 -8.67 38.47 0.93
CA ILE A 531 -8.69 39.66 1.80
C ILE A 531 -10.11 40.17 1.99
N GLU A 532 -10.91 40.29 0.92
CA GLU A 532 -12.31 40.70 1.02
C GLU A 532 -13.14 39.71 1.84
N SER A 533 -12.95 38.42 1.64
CA SER A 533 -13.71 37.37 2.34
C SER A 533 -13.37 37.34 3.84
N LEU A 534 -12.10 37.47 4.19
CA LEU A 534 -11.65 37.54 5.59
C LEU A 534 -12.13 38.83 6.28
N LYS A 535 -12.12 39.97 5.58
CA LYS A 535 -12.68 41.23 6.11
C LYS A 535 -14.19 41.13 6.36
N ARG A 536 -14.94 40.46 5.48
CA ARG A 536 -16.38 40.21 5.67
C ARG A 536 -16.64 39.28 6.86
N ALA A 537 -15.86 38.22 7.02
CA ALA A 537 -15.97 37.30 8.15
C ALA A 537 -15.72 38.02 9.50
N SER A 538 -14.72 38.92 9.53
CA SER A 538 -14.40 39.74 10.69
C SER A 538 -15.49 40.77 11.01
N GLN A 539 -16.16 41.36 10.01
CA GLN A 539 -17.29 42.27 10.21
C GLN A 539 -18.58 41.55 10.65
N ALA A 540 -18.82 40.32 10.18
CA ALA A 540 -19.98 39.53 10.58
C ALA A 540 -19.88 39.02 12.03
N SER A 541 -18.67 38.91 12.57
CA SER A 541 -18.41 38.46 13.94
C SER A 541 -18.42 39.59 14.99
N HIS A 542 -18.59 40.86 14.59
CA HIS A 542 -18.82 42.01 15.48
C HIS A 542 -19.94 42.92 14.93
N PRO A 543 -21.22 42.69 15.28
CA PRO A 543 -22.28 43.64 14.95
C PRO A 543 -22.00 44.96 15.67
N THR A 544 -21.90 46.04 14.92
CA THR A 544 -21.84 47.41 15.42
C THR A 544 -22.95 47.67 16.44
N ALA A 545 -22.56 47.82 17.70
CA ALA A 545 -23.34 48.51 18.71
C ALA A 545 -23.40 49.99 18.31
N ASN A 546 -24.42 50.37 17.54
CA ASN A 546 -24.90 51.74 17.46
C ASN A 546 -26.23 51.78 16.70
N LEU A 547 -27.33 52.00 17.44
CA LEU A 547 -28.47 52.83 17.02
C LEU A 547 -29.41 53.01 18.23
N LYS A 548 -29.32 54.23 18.78
CA LYS A 548 -30.29 55.03 19.58
C LYS A 548 -31.01 54.41 20.77
#